data_AF-A0A6M3KWY5-F1
#
_entry.id   AF-A0A6M3KWY5-F1
#
_cell.length_a   1.000
_cell.length_b   1.000
_cell.length_c   1.000
_cell.angle_alpha   90.00
_cell.angle_beta   90.00
_cell.angle_gamma   90.00
#
_symmetry.space_group_name_H-M   'P 1'
#
loop_
_entity.id
_entity.type
_entity.pdbx_description
1 polymer ?
#
loop_
_entity_poly.entity_id
_entity_poly.type
_entity_poly.pdbx_seq_one_letter_code
_entity_poly.pdbx_strand_id
1 'polypeptide(L)'
;MTYYLKNDDRELLKKLLKHQACAECGGRLEALYDMGKKLPYLQCKANPQHEGIEREASRYEKEGLAAFNIPTRREILNKEFGTEMTTQLEKYQGGGQLTQEAAMTILKLVYPNCPEPEIIRTAILCRDFGLHPLMKEVYLIPFKNKKGGDDYATVIGITANRKIASAKKGAFSFLDDTPRAASHAEIVKQFGDNSQEEKDNLISICQLKGEKGNTATGFGLWPKNSNPYGTDKGNTKRNMANIRSERQALDRLPGEALPLNGIEVIDEAYAEVPDVGKVNTRTGEIIDGESRELPESEPESVPPTKEHWCEVHNCAFELKTGKFGAFYTHKKPEGGWCNEKKKKEEPPMAEPE
;
A
#
# COMPACT_ATOMS: atom_id res chain seq x y z
N MET A 1 -19.59 47.31 -8.44
CA MET A 1 -20.82 47.71 -9.14
C MET A 1 -21.41 46.50 -9.84
N THR A 2 -22.68 46.23 -9.56
CA THR A 2 -23.48 45.17 -10.17
C THR A 2 -23.63 45.35 -11.68
N TYR A 3 -23.57 44.25 -12.43
CA TYR A 3 -23.69 44.30 -13.89
C TYR A 3 -25.17 44.25 -14.29
N TYR A 4 -25.72 45.38 -14.71
CA TYR A 4 -27.08 45.46 -15.23
C TYR A 4 -27.13 45.09 -16.71
N LEU A 5 -28.11 44.28 -17.08
CA LEU A 5 -28.43 44.09 -18.49
C LEU A 5 -29.10 45.35 -19.06
N LYS A 6 -28.85 45.64 -20.33
CA LYS A 6 -29.46 46.80 -21.02
C LYS A 6 -30.98 46.64 -21.18
N ASN A 7 -31.48 45.39 -21.25
CA ASN A 7 -32.89 44.99 -21.39
C ASN A 7 -33.18 43.74 -20.54
N ASP A 8 -34.45 43.35 -20.35
CA ASP A 8 -34.85 42.08 -19.68
C ASP A 8 -34.62 40.84 -20.58
N ASP A 9 -33.39 40.69 -21.08
CA ASP A 9 -32.99 39.54 -21.89
C ASP A 9 -32.55 38.38 -20.98
N ARG A 10 -33.52 37.51 -20.68
CA ARG A 10 -33.34 36.35 -19.81
C ARG A 10 -32.47 35.27 -20.43
N GLU A 11 -32.38 35.19 -21.76
CA GLU A 11 -31.50 34.22 -22.42
C GLU A 11 -30.04 34.65 -22.31
N LEU A 12 -29.78 35.95 -22.52
CA LEU A 12 -28.46 36.53 -22.31
C LEU A 12 -28.00 36.38 -20.85
N LEU A 13 -28.90 36.61 -19.89
CA LEU A 13 -28.61 36.39 -18.47
C LEU A 13 -28.18 34.94 -18.17
N LYS A 14 -28.92 33.95 -18.69
CA LYS A 14 -28.58 32.53 -18.54
C LYS A 14 -27.25 32.18 -19.20
N LYS A 15 -26.96 32.76 -20.37
CA LYS A 15 -25.69 32.57 -21.08
C LYS A 15 -24.52 33.13 -20.28
N LEU A 16 -24.67 34.34 -19.71
CA LEU A 16 -23.64 34.96 -18.89
C LEU A 16 -23.39 34.17 -17.60
N LEU A 17 -24.43 33.71 -16.90
CA LEU A 17 -24.28 32.84 -15.72
C LEU A 17 -23.49 31.54 -16.00
N LYS A 18 -23.60 31.00 -17.21
CA LYS A 18 -22.93 29.76 -17.61
C LYS A 18 -21.47 29.97 -18.02
N HIS A 19 -21.15 31.14 -18.55
CA HIS A 19 -19.88 31.37 -19.24
C HIS A 19 -19.00 32.46 -18.64
N GLN A 20 -19.49 33.17 -17.62
CA GLN A 20 -18.76 34.23 -16.95
C GLN A 20 -18.68 33.98 -15.45
N ALA A 21 -17.59 34.45 -14.85
CA ALA A 21 -17.38 34.45 -13.41
C ALA A 21 -17.16 35.88 -12.90
N CYS A 22 -17.19 36.06 -11.58
CA CYS A 22 -16.81 37.31 -10.96
C CYS A 22 -15.38 37.70 -11.37
N ALA A 23 -15.19 38.92 -11.88
CA ALA A 23 -13.90 39.37 -12.38
C ALA A 23 -12.84 39.46 -11.28
N GLU A 24 -13.25 39.77 -10.04
CA GLU A 24 -12.32 39.93 -8.91
C GLU A 24 -11.91 38.60 -8.27
N CYS A 25 -12.87 37.75 -7.92
CA CYS A 25 -12.58 36.52 -7.16
C CYS A 25 -12.70 35.23 -7.96
N GLY A 26 -13.15 35.28 -9.22
CA GLY A 26 -13.48 34.08 -10.01
C GLY A 26 -14.68 33.29 -9.47
N GLY A 27 -15.39 33.80 -8.46
CA GLY A 27 -16.55 33.15 -7.87
C GLY A 27 -17.75 33.11 -8.80
N ARG A 28 -18.71 32.23 -8.49
CA ARG A 28 -19.96 32.10 -9.26
C ARG A 28 -20.79 33.38 -9.16
N LEU A 29 -21.41 33.74 -10.28
CA LEU A 29 -22.39 34.81 -10.36
C LEU A 29 -23.79 34.29 -10.00
N GLU A 30 -24.63 35.18 -9.48
CA GLU A 30 -26.06 34.96 -9.31
C GLU A 30 -26.86 36.04 -10.04
N ALA A 31 -28.05 35.65 -10.50
CA ALA A 31 -28.98 36.54 -11.17
C ALA A 31 -30.02 37.05 -10.18
N LEU A 32 -30.15 38.36 -10.09
CA LEU A 32 -31.10 39.06 -9.25
C LEU A 32 -31.92 40.03 -10.09
N TYR A 33 -33.04 40.51 -9.54
CA TYR A 33 -33.93 41.45 -10.22
C TYR A 33 -34.09 42.71 -9.37
N ASP A 34 -33.78 43.87 -9.95
CA ASP A 34 -33.93 45.16 -9.31
C ASP A 34 -35.36 45.68 -9.50
N MET A 35 -36.14 45.73 -8.43
CA MET A 35 -37.54 46.17 -8.46
C MET A 35 -37.69 47.66 -8.79
N GLY A 36 -36.70 48.50 -8.44
CA GLY A 36 -36.73 49.94 -8.71
C GLY A 36 -36.44 50.26 -10.17
N LYS A 37 -35.44 49.58 -10.74
CA LYS A 37 -35.06 49.75 -12.17
C LYS A 37 -35.84 48.85 -13.12
N LYS A 38 -36.56 47.87 -12.61
CA LYS A 38 -37.26 46.82 -13.38
C LYS A 38 -36.34 46.12 -14.38
N LEU A 39 -35.12 45.81 -13.96
CA LEU A 39 -34.11 45.16 -14.78
C LEU A 39 -33.39 44.04 -14.02
N PRO A 40 -33.08 42.92 -14.70
CA PRO A 40 -32.22 41.89 -14.14
C PRO A 40 -30.75 42.36 -14.09
N TYR A 41 -30.03 41.91 -13.07
CA TYR A 41 -28.60 42.18 -12.91
C TYR A 41 -27.85 40.95 -12.39
N LEU A 42 -26.55 40.92 -12.64
CA LEU A 42 -25.63 39.89 -12.17
C LEU A 42 -24.77 40.44 -11.04
N GLN A 43 -24.59 39.60 -10.02
CA GLN A 43 -23.77 39.89 -8.86
C GLN A 43 -22.91 38.67 -8.50
N CYS A 44 -21.77 38.91 -7.86
CA CYS A 44 -20.96 37.86 -7.26
C CYS A 44 -21.69 37.24 -6.07
N LYS A 45 -21.90 35.92 -6.09
CA LYS A 45 -22.57 35.19 -5.01
C LYS A 45 -21.78 35.19 -3.70
N ALA A 46 -20.46 35.18 -3.79
CA ALA A 46 -19.58 35.11 -2.61
C ALA A 46 -19.42 36.46 -1.90
N ASN A 47 -19.44 37.56 -2.66
CA ASN A 47 -19.34 38.91 -2.11
C ASN A 47 -20.12 39.90 -2.99
N PRO A 48 -21.26 40.42 -2.48
CA PRO A 48 -22.08 41.40 -3.18
C PRO A 48 -21.34 42.68 -3.63
N GLN A 49 -20.20 43.01 -3.01
CA GLN A 49 -19.46 44.23 -3.31
C GLN A 49 -18.55 44.13 -4.54
N HIS A 50 -18.22 42.92 -5.01
CA HIS A 50 -17.32 42.73 -6.15
C HIS A 50 -17.89 43.30 -7.45
N GLU A 51 -17.00 43.83 -8.30
CA GLU A 51 -17.32 44.47 -9.58
C GLU A 51 -16.90 43.59 -10.78
N GLY A 52 -17.66 43.69 -11.87
CA GLY A 52 -17.30 43.08 -13.15
C GLY A 52 -17.60 41.57 -13.30
N ILE A 53 -17.82 41.17 -14.56
CA ILE A 53 -18.14 39.79 -14.96
C ILE A 53 -17.26 39.30 -16.14
N GLU A 54 -16.14 39.97 -16.43
CA GLU A 54 -15.39 39.79 -17.69
C GLU A 54 -14.44 38.58 -17.69
N ARG A 55 -14.35 37.81 -16.61
CA ARG A 55 -13.55 36.58 -16.61
C ARG A 55 -14.35 35.48 -17.27
N GLU A 56 -13.90 35.08 -18.47
CA GLU A 56 -14.41 33.89 -19.13
C GLU A 56 -14.25 32.68 -18.20
N ALA A 57 -15.36 32.00 -17.92
CA ALA A 57 -15.37 30.82 -17.09
C ALA A 57 -14.41 29.78 -17.71
N SER A 58 -13.53 29.22 -16.89
CA SER A 58 -12.62 28.18 -17.31
C SER A 58 -13.40 26.97 -17.85
N ARG A 59 -12.76 26.14 -18.67
CA ARG A 59 -13.37 24.90 -19.17
C ARG A 59 -13.97 24.04 -18.04
N TYR A 60 -13.29 24.01 -16.89
CA TYR A 60 -13.73 23.35 -15.66
C TYR A 60 -15.07 23.88 -15.14
N GLU A 61 -15.27 25.20 -15.17
CA GLU A 61 -16.49 25.86 -14.69
C GLU A 61 -17.66 25.75 -15.69
N LYS A 62 -17.35 25.65 -16.99
CA LYS A 62 -18.35 25.52 -18.08
C LYS A 62 -18.90 24.09 -18.22
N GLU A 63 -18.04 23.08 -18.07
CA GLU A 63 -18.34 21.68 -18.40
C GLU A 63 -18.42 20.78 -17.14
N GLY A 64 -17.97 21.25 -15.97
CA GLY A 64 -17.95 20.49 -14.73
C GLY A 64 -17.03 19.25 -14.78
N LEU A 65 -17.19 18.34 -13.83
CA LEU A 65 -16.41 17.08 -13.77
C LEU A 65 -16.64 16.16 -14.99
N ALA A 66 -17.76 16.35 -15.71
CA ALA A 66 -18.07 15.61 -16.94
C ALA A 66 -17.08 15.90 -18.09
N ALA A 67 -16.36 17.03 -18.04
CA ALA A 67 -15.34 17.41 -19.02
C ALA A 67 -14.15 16.44 -19.07
N PHE A 68 -13.88 15.73 -17.96
CA PHE A 68 -12.72 14.87 -17.82
C PHE A 68 -12.93 13.46 -18.39
N ASN A 69 -14.13 13.14 -18.88
CA ASN A 69 -14.47 11.81 -19.38
C ASN A 69 -14.01 10.69 -18.42
N ILE A 70 -14.13 10.95 -17.11
CA ILE A 70 -13.70 10.01 -16.07
C ILE A 70 -14.72 8.87 -16.10
N PRO A 71 -14.30 7.64 -16.42
CA PRO A 71 -15.22 6.53 -16.52
C PRO A 71 -15.92 6.31 -15.19
N THR A 72 -17.22 6.07 -15.25
CA THR A 72 -18.00 5.80 -14.02
C THR A 72 -17.51 4.51 -13.38
N ARG A 73 -17.73 4.35 -12.07
CA ARG A 73 -17.32 3.12 -11.38
C ARG A 73 -17.96 1.87 -11.98
N ARG A 74 -19.20 1.99 -12.44
CA ARG A 74 -19.92 0.95 -13.19
C ARG A 74 -19.25 0.62 -14.53
N GLU A 75 -18.78 1.62 -15.28
CA GLU A 75 -18.02 1.39 -16.52
C GLU A 75 -16.70 0.65 -16.25
N ILE A 76 -16.00 1.02 -15.18
CA ILE A 76 -14.77 0.32 -14.76
C ILE A 76 -15.08 -1.14 -14.42
N LEU A 77 -16.10 -1.41 -13.59
CA LEU A 77 -16.47 -2.78 -13.25
C LEU A 77 -16.96 -3.58 -14.47
N ASN A 78 -17.75 -2.97 -15.35
CA ASN A 78 -18.21 -3.65 -16.58
C ASN A 78 -17.03 -4.07 -17.45
N LYS A 79 -16.00 -3.23 -17.52
CA LYS A 79 -14.76 -3.54 -18.24
C LYS A 79 -13.94 -4.65 -17.57
N GLU A 80 -13.92 -4.68 -16.24
CA GLU A 80 -13.14 -5.65 -15.46
C GLU A 80 -13.84 -7.01 -15.34
N PHE A 81 -15.14 -7.05 -15.05
CA PHE A 81 -15.88 -8.26 -14.66
C PHE A 81 -17.04 -8.63 -15.60
N GLY A 82 -17.30 -7.82 -16.64
CA GLY A 82 -18.45 -7.99 -17.51
C GLY A 82 -19.78 -7.56 -16.88
N THR A 83 -20.82 -7.52 -17.70
CA THR A 83 -22.13 -6.94 -17.34
C THR A 83 -22.86 -7.69 -16.23
N GLU A 84 -22.76 -9.02 -16.24
CA GLU A 84 -23.49 -9.88 -15.30
C GLU A 84 -22.92 -9.76 -13.88
N MET A 85 -21.61 -9.94 -13.70
CA MET A 85 -20.96 -9.74 -12.41
C MET A 85 -21.07 -8.29 -11.92
N THR A 86 -20.96 -7.31 -12.83
CA THR A 86 -21.11 -5.90 -12.44
C THR A 86 -22.47 -5.63 -11.84
N THR A 87 -23.54 -6.23 -12.40
CA THR A 87 -24.90 -6.09 -11.84
C THR A 87 -24.99 -6.70 -10.44
N GLN A 88 -24.31 -7.83 -10.19
CA GLN A 88 -24.26 -8.45 -8.86
C GLN A 88 -23.42 -7.64 -7.86
N LEU A 89 -22.36 -6.99 -8.33
CA LEU A 89 -21.44 -6.18 -7.51
C LEU A 89 -21.96 -4.75 -7.26
N GLU A 90 -22.87 -4.25 -8.09
CA GLU A 90 -23.38 -2.88 -8.03
C GLU A 90 -24.00 -2.54 -6.67
N LYS A 91 -24.72 -3.48 -6.06
CA LYS A 91 -25.30 -3.33 -4.71
C LYS A 91 -24.28 -3.09 -3.60
N TYR A 92 -22.99 -3.37 -3.86
CA TYR A 92 -21.90 -3.18 -2.90
C TYR A 92 -21.02 -1.96 -3.22
N GLN A 93 -21.36 -1.13 -4.22
CA GLN A 93 -20.54 0.03 -4.61
C GLN A 93 -20.61 1.24 -3.64
N GLY A 94 -21.39 1.15 -2.57
CA GLY A 94 -21.61 2.25 -1.62
C GLY A 94 -20.48 2.42 -0.60
N GLY A 95 -19.98 3.66 -0.45
CA GLY A 95 -18.96 4.03 0.54
C GLY A 95 -19.50 3.93 1.97
N GLY A 96 -19.26 2.80 2.62
CA GLY A 96 -19.54 2.53 4.02
C GLY A 96 -18.70 1.34 4.51
N GLN A 97 -18.71 1.09 5.82
CA GLN A 97 -18.09 -0.14 6.35
C GLN A 97 -18.83 -1.35 5.79
N LEU A 98 -18.08 -2.22 5.10
CA LEU A 98 -18.60 -3.44 4.52
C LEU A 98 -18.83 -4.46 5.64
N THR A 99 -20.01 -5.12 5.66
CA THR A 99 -20.22 -6.26 6.55
C THR A 99 -19.34 -7.43 6.13
N GLN A 100 -19.00 -8.33 7.05
CA GLN A 100 -18.23 -9.54 6.71
C GLN A 100 -18.94 -10.37 5.62
N GLU A 101 -20.27 -10.51 5.69
CA GLU A 101 -21.06 -11.24 4.69
C GLU A 101 -20.99 -10.61 3.30
N ALA A 102 -21.07 -9.28 3.24
CA ALA A 102 -20.92 -8.54 1.99
C ALA A 102 -19.50 -8.69 1.44
N ALA A 103 -18.47 -8.60 2.29
CA ALA A 103 -17.08 -8.83 1.92
C ALA A 103 -16.85 -10.24 1.37
N MET A 104 -17.36 -11.27 2.05
CA MET A 104 -17.29 -12.66 1.57
C MET A 104 -17.97 -12.83 0.23
N THR A 105 -19.14 -12.22 0.03
CA THR A 105 -19.88 -12.30 -1.24
C THR A 105 -19.07 -11.70 -2.38
N ILE A 106 -18.50 -10.51 -2.19
CA ILE A 106 -17.64 -9.86 -3.18
C ILE A 106 -16.42 -10.73 -3.47
N LEU A 107 -15.73 -11.21 -2.42
CA LEU A 107 -14.51 -12.00 -2.58
C LEU A 107 -14.77 -13.34 -3.28
N LYS A 108 -15.89 -14.02 -3.01
CA LYS A 108 -16.30 -15.25 -3.73
C LYS A 108 -16.58 -14.99 -5.21
N LEU A 109 -17.15 -13.83 -5.55
CA LEU A 109 -17.41 -13.46 -6.94
C LEU A 109 -16.13 -13.08 -7.68
N VAL A 110 -15.25 -12.32 -7.03
CA VAL A 110 -14.00 -11.83 -7.64
C VAL A 110 -12.92 -12.92 -7.67
N TYR A 111 -12.89 -13.83 -6.69
CA TYR A 111 -11.89 -14.90 -6.58
C TYR A 111 -12.57 -16.27 -6.43
N PRO A 112 -13.23 -16.78 -7.49
CA PRO A 112 -14.06 -18.00 -7.41
C PRO A 112 -13.26 -19.25 -7.02
N ASN A 113 -11.97 -19.30 -7.35
CA ASN A 113 -11.09 -20.43 -7.08
C ASN A 113 -10.35 -20.33 -5.73
N CYS A 114 -10.59 -19.26 -4.95
CA CYS A 114 -9.94 -19.08 -3.67
C CYS A 114 -10.58 -19.96 -2.58
N PRO A 115 -9.79 -20.69 -1.78
CA PRO A 115 -10.31 -21.47 -0.66
C PRO A 115 -11.12 -20.62 0.32
N GLU A 116 -12.26 -21.17 0.77
CA GLU A 116 -13.16 -20.49 1.71
C GLU A 116 -12.49 -19.97 2.99
N PRO A 117 -11.51 -20.68 3.60
CA PRO A 117 -10.79 -20.15 4.76
C PRO A 117 -10.06 -18.83 4.49
N GLU A 118 -9.45 -18.66 3.31
CA GLU A 118 -8.74 -17.42 2.96
C GLU A 118 -9.72 -16.29 2.64
N ILE A 119 -10.86 -16.61 2.02
CA ILE A 119 -11.96 -15.66 1.83
C ILE A 119 -12.48 -15.15 3.18
N ILE A 120 -12.70 -16.04 4.16
CA ILE A 120 -13.20 -15.67 5.49
C ILE A 120 -12.20 -14.75 6.20
N ARG A 121 -10.91 -15.11 6.24
CA ARG A 121 -9.87 -14.28 6.87
C ARG A 121 -9.79 -12.89 6.24
N THR A 122 -9.83 -12.84 4.91
CA THR A 122 -9.80 -11.59 4.14
C THR A 122 -11.06 -10.74 4.39
N ALA A 123 -12.22 -11.37 4.49
CA ALA A 123 -13.48 -10.68 4.80
C ALA A 123 -13.50 -10.09 6.21
N ILE A 124 -12.93 -10.80 7.20
CA ILE A 124 -12.75 -10.28 8.56
C ILE A 124 -11.84 -9.05 8.53
N LEU A 125 -10.72 -9.11 7.80
CA LEU A 125 -9.83 -7.97 7.60
C LEU A 125 -10.56 -6.77 6.98
N CYS A 126 -11.38 -7.01 5.95
CA CYS A 126 -12.19 -5.97 5.32
C CYS A 126 -13.15 -5.29 6.29
N ARG A 127 -13.86 -6.09 7.10
CA ARG A 127 -14.78 -5.57 8.13
C ARG A 127 -14.03 -4.73 9.18
N ASP A 128 -12.97 -5.30 9.76
CA ASP A 128 -12.28 -4.72 10.92
C ASP A 128 -11.59 -3.41 10.59
N PHE A 129 -11.13 -3.25 9.35
CA PHE A 129 -10.39 -2.09 8.89
C PHE A 129 -11.15 -1.20 7.90
N GLY A 130 -12.41 -1.52 7.62
CA GLY A 130 -13.20 -0.81 6.62
C GLY A 130 -12.56 -0.82 5.24
N LEU A 131 -11.96 -1.95 4.85
CA LEU A 131 -11.37 -2.15 3.54
C LEU A 131 -12.42 -2.71 2.58
N HIS A 132 -12.25 -2.39 1.30
CA HIS A 132 -13.18 -2.73 0.26
C HIS A 132 -12.45 -3.46 -0.88
N PRO A 133 -12.76 -4.75 -1.13
CA PRO A 133 -12.07 -5.55 -2.15
C PRO A 133 -12.14 -4.93 -3.56
N LEU A 134 -13.28 -4.33 -3.92
CA LEU A 134 -13.40 -3.64 -5.21
C LEU A 134 -12.52 -2.38 -5.31
N MET A 135 -12.20 -1.71 -4.20
CA MET A 135 -11.48 -0.43 -4.22
C MET A 135 -9.96 -0.58 -4.26
N LYS A 136 -9.44 -1.74 -4.70
CA LYS A 136 -7.99 -1.99 -4.78
C LYS A 136 -7.29 -1.88 -3.43
N GLU A 137 -8.01 -2.18 -2.34
CA GLU A 137 -7.47 -2.12 -0.98
C GLU A 137 -6.95 -3.48 -0.50
N VAL A 138 -7.56 -4.58 -0.95
CA VAL A 138 -7.25 -5.95 -0.54
C VAL A 138 -7.28 -6.90 -1.73
N TYR A 139 -6.34 -7.83 -1.76
CA TYR A 139 -6.10 -8.76 -2.84
C TYR A 139 -5.88 -10.18 -2.32
N LEU A 140 -6.28 -11.15 -3.14
CA LEU A 140 -5.98 -12.57 -2.93
C LEU A 140 -5.13 -13.04 -4.11
N ILE A 141 -3.86 -13.39 -3.83
CA ILE A 141 -2.89 -13.77 -4.86
C ILE A 141 -2.58 -15.27 -4.72
N PRO A 142 -2.84 -16.10 -5.75
CA PRO A 142 -2.43 -17.50 -5.77
C PRO A 142 -0.93 -17.63 -6.04
N PHE A 143 -0.28 -18.49 -5.28
CA PHE A 143 1.11 -18.91 -5.47
C PHE A 143 1.15 -20.42 -5.68
N LYS A 144 1.95 -20.87 -6.65
CA LYS A 144 2.16 -22.31 -6.84
C LYS A 144 2.93 -22.88 -5.66
N ASN A 145 2.34 -23.88 -5.01
CA ASN A 145 3.00 -24.66 -3.99
C ASN A 145 3.87 -25.76 -4.63
N LYS A 146 4.85 -26.25 -3.86
CA LYS A 146 5.77 -27.32 -4.32
C LYS A 146 5.07 -28.65 -4.65
N LYS A 147 3.80 -28.80 -4.29
CA LYS A 147 2.98 -30.00 -4.51
C LYS A 147 2.07 -29.86 -5.74
N GLY A 148 2.16 -28.76 -6.49
CA GLY A 148 1.37 -28.52 -7.70
C GLY A 148 -0.05 -28.00 -7.47
N GLY A 149 -0.38 -27.54 -6.26
CA GLY A 149 -1.61 -26.79 -5.97
C GLY A 149 -1.34 -25.30 -5.76
N ASP A 150 -2.40 -24.52 -5.57
CA ASP A 150 -2.30 -23.07 -5.35
C ASP A 150 -2.56 -22.70 -3.89
N ASP A 151 -1.59 -22.04 -3.27
CA ASP A 151 -1.72 -21.43 -1.95
C ASP A 151 -2.07 -19.95 -2.15
N TYR A 152 -3.19 -19.48 -1.61
CA TYR A 152 -3.60 -18.09 -1.71
C TYR A 152 -3.05 -17.27 -0.55
N ALA A 153 -2.45 -16.12 -0.83
CA ALA A 153 -2.06 -15.15 0.18
C ALA A 153 -2.94 -13.90 0.13
N THR A 154 -3.29 -13.40 1.31
CA THR A 154 -3.91 -12.08 1.47
C THR A 154 -2.84 -11.00 1.38
N VAL A 155 -3.07 -10.02 0.52
CA VAL A 155 -2.16 -8.89 0.29
C VAL A 155 -2.95 -7.59 0.33
N ILE A 156 -2.39 -6.53 0.90
CA ILE A 156 -3.04 -5.21 0.95
C ILE A 156 -2.31 -4.19 0.09
N GLY A 157 -3.06 -3.23 -0.46
CA GLY A 157 -2.47 -2.08 -1.16
C GLY A 157 -1.74 -1.15 -0.18
N ILE A 158 -0.80 -0.36 -0.68
CA ILE A 158 -0.06 0.61 0.13
C ILE A 158 -0.99 1.72 0.64
N THR A 159 -1.96 2.15 -0.17
CA THR A 159 -2.97 3.13 0.27
C THR A 159 -3.86 2.55 1.38
N ALA A 160 -4.21 1.26 1.30
CA ALA A 160 -4.95 0.59 2.37
C ALA A 160 -4.12 0.48 3.66
N ASN A 161 -2.84 0.15 3.55
CA ASN A 161 -1.93 0.11 4.69
C ASN A 161 -1.83 1.48 5.40
N ARG A 162 -1.74 2.57 4.62
CA ARG A 162 -1.76 3.95 5.14
C ARG A 162 -3.09 4.29 5.82
N LYS A 163 -4.22 3.89 5.23
CA LYS A 163 -5.56 4.09 5.79
C LYS A 163 -5.71 3.38 7.13
N ILE A 164 -5.26 2.13 7.23
CA ILE A 164 -5.24 1.34 8.47
C ILE A 164 -4.40 2.04 9.54
N ALA A 165 -3.18 2.45 9.18
CA ALA A 165 -2.30 3.15 10.09
C ALA A 165 -2.90 4.48 10.56
N SER A 166 -3.50 5.26 9.66
CA SER A 166 -4.15 6.52 10.01
C SER A 166 -5.33 6.32 10.97
N ALA A 167 -6.11 5.25 10.80
CA ALA A 167 -7.23 4.95 11.67
C ALA A 167 -6.79 4.50 13.07
N LYS A 168 -5.66 3.80 13.19
CA LYS A 168 -5.18 3.18 14.44
C LYS A 168 -4.13 3.99 15.20
N LYS A 169 -3.34 4.80 14.49
CA LYS A 169 -2.20 5.56 15.03
C LYS A 169 -2.37 7.08 14.88
N GLY A 170 -3.42 7.53 14.19
CA GLY A 170 -3.69 8.95 13.93
C GLY A 170 -2.99 9.45 12.68
N ALA A 171 -3.16 10.75 12.38
CA ALA A 171 -2.58 11.37 11.20
C ALA A 171 -1.04 11.38 11.27
N PHE A 172 -0.40 11.23 10.12
CA PHE A 172 1.06 11.26 9.98
C PHE A 172 1.46 11.95 8.67
N SER A 173 2.71 12.39 8.61
CA SER A 173 3.34 13.01 7.44
C SER A 173 4.71 12.39 7.19
N PHE A 174 5.12 12.35 5.93
CA PHE A 174 6.45 11.91 5.54
C PHE A 174 7.46 13.05 5.75
N LEU A 175 8.65 12.70 6.21
CA LEU A 175 9.77 13.62 6.39
C LEU A 175 10.86 13.36 5.35
N ASP A 176 11.71 14.36 5.12
CA ASP A 176 12.98 14.24 4.38
C ASP A 176 12.87 13.55 3.01
N ASP A 177 11.78 13.83 2.28
CA ASP A 177 11.45 13.24 0.98
C ASP A 177 11.50 11.70 0.98
N THR A 178 11.15 11.10 2.11
CA THR A 178 11.05 9.65 2.27
C THR A 178 9.63 9.14 1.89
N PRO A 179 9.47 7.87 1.44
CA PRO A 179 10.48 6.82 1.34
C PRO A 179 11.47 7.02 0.19
N ARG A 180 12.76 6.84 0.47
CA ARG A 180 13.86 6.95 -0.52
C ARG A 180 14.95 5.92 -0.26
N ALA A 181 15.94 5.85 -1.15
CA ALA A 181 17.16 5.09 -0.89
C ALA A 181 17.84 5.62 0.40
N ALA A 182 18.26 4.70 1.28
CA ALA A 182 19.04 5.06 2.45
C ALA A 182 20.44 5.50 2.01
N SER A 183 20.94 6.57 2.62
CA SER A 183 22.33 7.00 2.45
C SER A 183 23.26 6.04 3.19
N HIS A 184 24.53 5.99 2.76
CA HIS A 184 25.52 5.14 3.42
C HIS A 184 25.67 5.48 4.92
N ALA A 185 25.63 6.77 5.29
CA ALA A 185 25.67 7.18 6.69
C ALA A 185 24.47 6.65 7.52
N GLU A 186 23.28 6.60 6.93
CA GLU A 186 22.08 6.02 7.57
C GLU A 186 22.19 4.50 7.71
N ILE A 187 22.75 3.83 6.69
CA ILE A 187 23.00 2.38 6.70
C ILE A 187 24.03 2.02 7.78
N VAL A 188 25.19 2.69 7.80
CA VAL A 188 26.25 2.47 8.79
C VAL A 188 25.73 2.71 10.20
N LYS A 189 24.92 3.75 10.42
CA LYS A 189 24.33 4.04 11.73
C LYS A 189 23.38 2.93 12.20
N GLN A 190 22.64 2.29 11.30
CA GLN A 190 21.61 1.30 11.65
C GLN A 190 22.14 -0.14 11.69
N PHE A 191 23.02 -0.52 10.76
CA PHE A 191 23.46 -1.89 10.53
C PHE A 191 24.98 -2.09 10.73
N GLY A 192 25.74 -1.01 10.91
CA GLY A 192 27.19 -1.04 10.94
C GLY A 192 27.81 -0.88 9.56
N ASP A 193 29.11 -0.58 9.53
CA ASP A 193 29.87 -0.49 8.29
C ASP A 193 30.11 -1.86 7.67
N ASN A 194 30.03 -1.95 6.34
CA ASN A 194 30.17 -3.18 5.56
C ASN A 194 29.25 -4.33 6.01
N SER A 195 28.04 -3.99 6.47
CA SER A 195 27.07 -4.96 6.99
C SER A 195 26.61 -5.95 5.91
N GLN A 196 26.17 -7.13 6.34
CA GLN A 196 25.66 -8.14 5.41
C GLN A 196 24.36 -7.65 4.74
N GLU A 197 23.56 -6.88 5.48
CA GLU A 197 22.34 -6.25 4.98
C GLU A 197 22.62 -5.33 3.79
N GLU A 198 23.67 -4.50 3.86
CA GLU A 198 24.06 -3.60 2.77
C GLU A 198 24.57 -4.36 1.54
N LYS A 199 25.29 -5.48 1.77
CA LYS A 199 25.82 -6.33 0.70
C LYS A 199 24.71 -7.03 -0.06
N ASP A 200 23.72 -7.57 0.64
CA ASP A 200 22.71 -8.45 0.02
C ASP A 200 21.46 -7.71 -0.42
N ASN A 201 21.17 -6.54 0.15
CA ASN A 201 19.89 -5.86 -0.02
C ASN A 201 20.01 -4.46 -0.60
N LEU A 202 18.96 -4.04 -1.32
CA LEU A 202 18.65 -2.63 -1.50
C LEU A 202 17.97 -2.14 -0.23
N ILE A 203 18.56 -1.13 0.39
CA ILE A 203 18.05 -0.52 1.62
C ILE A 203 17.40 0.82 1.29
N SER A 204 16.15 0.96 1.72
CA SER A 204 15.41 2.22 1.69
C SER A 204 15.05 2.65 3.10
N ILE A 205 14.88 3.95 3.30
CA ILE A 205 14.50 4.57 4.56
C ILE A 205 13.17 5.31 4.40
N CYS A 206 12.31 5.18 5.41
CA CYS A 206 11.10 5.96 5.58
C CYS A 206 11.12 6.64 6.95
N GLN A 207 10.81 7.93 6.99
CA GLN A 207 10.68 8.70 8.21
C GLN A 207 9.30 9.34 8.26
N LEU A 208 8.59 9.10 9.35
CA LEU A 208 7.25 9.60 9.58
C LEU A 208 7.22 10.50 10.81
N LYS A 209 6.40 11.54 10.76
CA LYS A 209 6.01 12.37 11.90
C LYS A 209 4.52 12.25 12.14
N GLY A 210 4.16 11.72 13.31
CA GLY A 210 2.78 11.66 13.76
C GLY A 210 2.27 13.01 14.24
N GLU A 211 0.94 13.14 14.33
CA GLU A 211 0.23 14.35 14.78
C GLU A 211 0.73 14.89 16.13
N LYS A 212 1.09 13.98 17.05
CA LYS A 212 1.61 14.32 18.38
C LYS A 212 3.09 14.74 18.39
N GLY A 213 3.70 14.93 17.21
CA GLY A 213 5.10 15.33 17.06
C GLY A 213 6.12 14.18 17.17
N ASN A 214 5.68 12.97 17.49
CA ASN A 214 6.53 11.78 17.55
C ASN A 214 7.04 11.43 16.16
N THR A 215 8.29 10.98 16.08
CA THR A 215 8.91 10.51 14.84
C THR A 215 9.14 9.01 14.88
N ALA A 216 8.99 8.36 13.73
CA ALA A 216 9.30 6.95 13.54
C ALA A 216 10.14 6.79 12.28
N THR A 217 11.16 5.95 12.34
CA THR A 217 12.01 5.62 11.20
C THR A 217 11.88 4.14 10.90
N GLY A 218 11.74 3.79 9.63
CA GLY A 218 11.73 2.43 9.13
C GLY A 218 12.78 2.24 8.05
N PHE A 219 13.42 1.07 8.04
CA PHE A 219 14.34 0.60 7.03
C PHE A 219 13.72 -0.59 6.32
N GLY A 220 13.63 -0.50 5.01
CA GLY A 220 13.08 -1.54 4.15
C GLY A 220 14.20 -2.20 3.36
N LEU A 221 14.28 -3.52 3.47
CA LEU A 221 15.29 -4.33 2.81
C LEU A 221 14.62 -5.13 1.70
N TRP A 222 15.18 -5.08 0.50
CA TRP A 222 14.80 -5.96 -0.60
C TRP A 222 16.03 -6.68 -1.16
N PRO A 223 16.02 -8.02 -1.30
CA PRO A 223 17.19 -8.75 -1.79
C PRO A 223 17.58 -8.33 -3.21
N LYS A 224 18.85 -8.06 -3.45
CA LYS A 224 19.37 -7.65 -4.78
C LYS A 224 19.11 -8.72 -5.84
N ASN A 225 19.11 -9.99 -5.45
CA ASN A 225 18.93 -11.13 -6.34
C ASN A 225 17.46 -11.55 -6.53
N SER A 226 16.52 -10.94 -5.79
CA SER A 226 15.10 -11.28 -5.90
C SER A 226 14.35 -10.25 -6.75
N ASN A 227 13.48 -10.73 -7.64
CA ASN A 227 12.63 -9.88 -8.47
C ASN A 227 11.27 -9.64 -7.79
N PRO A 228 10.77 -8.39 -7.78
CA PRO A 228 9.48 -8.08 -7.20
C PRO A 228 8.34 -8.54 -8.10
N TYR A 229 7.18 -8.78 -7.49
CA TYR A 229 5.94 -8.99 -8.22
C TYR A 229 5.60 -7.75 -9.06
N GLY A 230 5.19 -7.92 -10.33
CA GLY A 230 4.88 -6.82 -11.25
C GLY A 230 6.11 -6.17 -11.91
N THR A 231 7.26 -6.86 -11.96
CA THR A 231 8.46 -6.38 -12.67
C THR A 231 8.18 -6.05 -14.15
N ASP A 232 7.33 -6.84 -14.80
CA ASP A 232 6.86 -6.65 -16.19
C ASP A 232 6.13 -5.32 -16.42
N LYS A 233 5.74 -4.62 -15.34
CA LYS A 233 5.00 -3.35 -15.36
C LYS A 233 5.79 -2.18 -14.81
N GLY A 234 7.08 -2.39 -14.58
CA GLY A 234 7.96 -1.40 -14.00
C GLY A 234 7.93 -1.37 -12.47
N ASN A 235 7.36 -2.37 -11.78
CA ASN A 235 7.63 -2.47 -10.34
C ASN A 235 9.12 -2.73 -10.13
N THR A 236 9.77 -1.92 -9.30
CA THR A 236 11.21 -1.99 -9.08
C THR A 236 11.52 -2.59 -7.72
N LYS A 237 12.69 -3.23 -7.60
CA LYS A 237 13.24 -3.69 -6.31
C LYS A 237 13.30 -2.55 -5.28
N ARG A 238 13.61 -1.33 -5.77
CA ARG A 238 13.62 -0.10 -4.97
C ARG A 238 12.24 0.26 -4.45
N ASN A 239 11.19 0.14 -5.28
CA ASN A 239 9.82 0.40 -4.84
C ASN A 239 9.42 -0.55 -3.70
N MET A 240 9.72 -1.85 -3.82
CA MET A 240 9.42 -2.79 -2.75
C MET A 240 10.23 -2.51 -1.47
N ALA A 241 11.49 -2.10 -1.57
CA ALA A 241 12.26 -1.63 -0.42
C ALA A 241 11.60 -0.39 0.22
N ASN A 242 11.09 0.55 -0.58
CA ASN A 242 10.35 1.72 -0.09
C ASN A 242 9.08 1.31 0.67
N ILE A 243 8.25 0.42 0.11
CA ILE A 243 7.03 -0.08 0.76
C ILE A 243 7.35 -0.76 2.10
N ARG A 244 8.38 -1.61 2.14
CA ARG A 244 8.83 -2.26 3.39
C ARG A 244 9.33 -1.25 4.42
N SER A 245 10.05 -0.21 3.98
CA SER A 245 10.54 0.84 4.87
C SER A 245 9.40 1.64 5.46
N GLU A 246 8.40 1.97 4.65
CA GLU A 246 7.21 2.69 5.09
C GLU A 246 6.41 1.87 6.08
N ARG A 247 6.15 0.60 5.77
CA ARG A 247 5.46 -0.29 6.70
C ARG A 247 6.15 -0.36 8.05
N GLN A 248 7.46 -0.55 8.07
CA GLN A 248 8.20 -0.60 9.33
C GLN A 248 8.10 0.74 10.09
N ALA A 249 8.12 1.88 9.39
CA ALA A 249 7.92 3.18 10.02
C ALA A 249 6.51 3.33 10.61
N LEU A 250 5.47 2.88 9.89
CA LEU A 250 4.08 2.88 10.35
C LEU A 250 3.90 2.00 11.57
N ASP A 251 4.49 0.79 11.58
CA ASP A 251 4.44 -0.12 12.73
C ASP A 251 5.06 0.51 13.98
N ARG A 252 6.17 1.24 13.81
CA ARG A 252 6.90 1.96 14.87
C ARG A 252 6.21 3.24 15.35
N LEU A 253 5.27 3.81 14.61
CA LEU A 253 4.52 4.98 15.09
C LEU A 253 3.73 4.62 16.36
N PRO A 254 3.64 5.53 17.35
CA PRO A 254 2.89 5.27 18.58
C PRO A 254 1.39 5.14 18.29
N GLY A 255 0.73 4.19 18.95
CA GLY A 255 -0.70 3.92 18.79
C GLY A 255 -1.03 2.43 18.97
N GLU A 256 -2.24 2.04 18.58
CA GLU A 256 -2.62 0.63 18.58
C GLU A 256 -1.72 -0.16 17.61
N ALA A 257 -1.37 -1.40 17.99
CA ALA A 257 -0.61 -2.28 17.13
C ALA A 257 -1.41 -2.56 15.84
N LEU A 258 -0.75 -2.54 14.69
CA LEU A 258 -1.39 -2.95 13.44
C LEU A 258 -1.35 -4.48 13.40
N PRO A 259 -2.48 -5.20 13.37
CA PRO A 259 -2.48 -6.66 13.33
C PRO A 259 -2.26 -7.16 11.89
N LEU A 260 -1.25 -6.59 11.23
CA LEU A 260 -0.90 -6.90 9.84
C LEU A 260 0.27 -7.89 9.76
N ASN A 261 0.72 -8.45 10.89
CA ASN A 261 1.82 -9.41 10.93
C ASN A 261 1.55 -10.56 9.96
N GLY A 262 2.47 -10.77 9.01
CA GLY A 262 2.37 -11.82 7.99
C GLY A 262 1.56 -11.47 6.74
N ILE A 263 0.87 -10.32 6.68
CA ILE A 263 0.17 -9.85 5.47
C ILE A 263 1.14 -9.03 4.63
N GLU A 264 1.34 -9.32 3.34
CA GLU A 264 2.23 -8.52 2.48
C GLU A 264 1.55 -7.22 2.02
N VAL A 265 2.36 -6.18 1.75
CA VAL A 265 1.89 -4.90 1.21
C VAL A 265 2.48 -4.72 -0.19
N ILE A 266 1.64 -4.40 -1.16
CA ILE A 266 2.04 -4.13 -2.55
C ILE A 266 1.64 -2.72 -2.96
N ASP A 267 2.27 -2.24 -4.02
CA ASP A 267 1.88 -0.99 -4.66
C ASP A 267 0.84 -1.29 -5.75
N GLU A 268 -0.40 -0.85 -5.51
CA GLU A 268 -1.52 -1.01 -6.43
C GLU A 268 -1.32 -0.37 -7.81
N ALA A 269 -0.35 0.54 -7.98
CA ALA A 269 -0.02 1.11 -9.28
C ALA A 269 0.71 0.13 -10.20
N TYR A 270 1.46 -0.83 -9.63
CA TYR A 270 2.25 -1.80 -10.38
C TYR A 270 1.76 -3.24 -10.25
N ALA A 271 0.84 -3.49 -9.32
CA ALA A 271 0.20 -4.79 -9.19
C ALA A 271 -0.95 -4.92 -10.20
N GLU A 272 -0.79 -5.78 -11.21
CA GLU A 272 -1.97 -6.56 -11.62
C GLU A 272 -2.20 -7.56 -10.50
N VAL A 273 -3.21 -7.28 -9.69
CA VAL A 273 -3.98 -8.36 -9.10
C VAL A 273 -4.23 -9.35 -10.22
N PRO A 274 -3.87 -10.63 -10.07
CA PRO A 274 -4.10 -11.59 -11.13
C PRO A 274 -5.54 -11.44 -11.58
N ASP A 275 -5.79 -11.45 -12.88
CA ASP A 275 -7.11 -11.21 -13.48
C ASP A 275 -8.12 -12.31 -13.12
N VAL A 276 -7.87 -13.08 -12.06
CA VAL A 276 -8.79 -14.05 -11.46
C VAL A 276 -10.16 -13.40 -11.32
N GLY A 277 -11.15 -13.99 -11.96
CA GLY A 277 -12.54 -13.50 -11.93
C GLY A 277 -12.85 -12.37 -12.91
N LYS A 278 -11.86 -11.77 -13.60
CA LYS A 278 -12.08 -10.75 -14.63
C LYS A 278 -12.40 -11.38 -15.98
N VAL A 279 -13.13 -10.64 -16.81
CA VAL A 279 -13.49 -11.09 -18.16
C VAL A 279 -12.36 -10.73 -19.12
N ASN A 280 -11.83 -11.75 -19.80
CA ASN A 280 -10.89 -11.54 -20.89
C ASN A 280 -11.58 -10.74 -22.00
N THR A 281 -11.09 -9.53 -22.27
CA THR A 281 -11.69 -8.61 -23.25
C THR A 281 -11.71 -9.15 -24.69
N ARG A 282 -10.93 -10.19 -25.02
CA ARG A 282 -10.87 -10.81 -26.35
C ARG A 282 -11.73 -12.07 -26.45
N THR A 283 -11.82 -12.88 -25.39
CA THR A 283 -12.54 -14.16 -25.42
C THR A 283 -13.90 -14.12 -24.74
N GLY A 284 -14.14 -13.14 -23.83
CA GLY A 284 -15.36 -13.06 -23.04
C GLY A 284 -15.42 -14.03 -21.87
N GLU A 285 -14.37 -14.85 -21.67
CA GLU A 285 -14.30 -15.86 -20.61
C GLU A 285 -13.74 -15.26 -19.32
N ILE A 286 -14.15 -15.82 -18.18
CA ILE A 286 -13.57 -15.48 -16.89
C ILE A 286 -12.15 -16.02 -16.85
N ILE A 287 -11.18 -15.17 -16.56
CA ILE A 287 -9.78 -15.56 -16.42
C ILE A 287 -9.65 -16.34 -15.11
N ASP A 288 -9.35 -17.63 -15.22
CA ASP A 288 -8.86 -18.43 -14.11
C ASP A 288 -7.41 -18.01 -13.85
N GLY A 289 -7.10 -17.59 -12.63
CA GLY A 289 -5.80 -17.02 -12.31
C GLY A 289 -4.63 -17.90 -12.72
N GLU A 290 -3.71 -17.39 -13.55
CA GLU A 290 -2.45 -18.08 -13.80
C GLU A 290 -1.58 -18.01 -12.54
N SER A 291 -1.41 -19.15 -11.91
CA SER A 291 -0.58 -19.33 -10.72
C SER A 291 0.89 -19.14 -11.10
N ARG A 292 1.54 -18.11 -10.55
CA ARG A 292 2.96 -17.82 -10.83
C ARG A 292 3.84 -18.64 -9.89
N GLU A 293 4.88 -19.26 -10.44
CA GLU A 293 5.92 -19.90 -9.63
C GLU A 293 6.65 -18.81 -8.85
N LEU A 294 6.74 -18.96 -7.53
CA LEU A 294 7.71 -18.19 -6.76
C LEU A 294 9.08 -18.44 -7.41
N PRO A 295 9.90 -17.41 -7.69
CA PRO A 295 11.29 -17.68 -8.03
C PRO A 295 11.82 -18.61 -6.95
N GLU A 296 12.47 -19.70 -7.34
CA GLU A 296 13.31 -20.44 -6.42
C GLU A 296 14.30 -19.41 -5.86
N SER A 297 13.94 -18.77 -4.73
CA SER A 297 14.95 -18.65 -3.70
C SER A 297 15.33 -20.09 -3.49
N GLU A 298 16.48 -20.49 -4.03
CA GLU A 298 17.26 -21.56 -3.43
C GLU A 298 16.99 -21.43 -1.94
N PRO A 299 16.52 -22.48 -1.25
CA PRO A 299 16.44 -22.38 0.19
C PRO A 299 17.79 -21.81 0.57
N GLU A 300 17.80 -20.64 1.22
CA GLU A 300 18.93 -20.34 2.06
C GLU A 300 19.03 -21.62 2.88
N SER A 301 20.00 -22.46 2.52
CA SER A 301 20.70 -23.22 3.51
C SER A 301 21.17 -22.11 4.43
N VAL A 302 20.31 -21.74 5.39
CA VAL A 302 20.74 -21.28 6.67
C VAL A 302 21.83 -22.29 6.96
N PRO A 303 23.13 -21.93 6.83
CA PRO A 303 24.14 -22.85 7.29
C PRO A 303 23.70 -23.13 8.71
N PRO A 304 23.40 -24.40 9.06
CA PRO A 304 22.74 -24.74 10.32
C PRO A 304 23.45 -23.92 11.38
N THR A 305 22.73 -22.97 11.99
CA THR A 305 23.28 -21.95 12.89
C THR A 305 24.26 -22.66 13.78
N LYS A 306 25.57 -22.54 13.51
CA LYS A 306 26.57 -23.57 13.87
C LYS A 306 26.16 -24.23 15.16
N GLU A 307 25.46 -25.36 15.04
CA GLU A 307 25.08 -26.10 16.23
C GLU A 307 26.43 -26.38 16.87
N HIS A 308 26.59 -26.00 18.13
CA HIS A 308 27.81 -26.31 18.85
C HIS A 308 27.93 -27.83 18.78
N TRP A 309 28.75 -28.33 17.86
CA TRP A 309 28.82 -29.74 17.49
C TRP A 309 30.16 -30.28 17.95
N CYS A 310 30.12 -31.39 18.66
CA CYS A 310 31.33 -32.04 19.12
C CYS A 310 31.86 -32.97 18.03
N GLU A 311 32.88 -32.53 17.29
CA GLU A 311 33.54 -33.38 16.27
C GLU A 311 34.10 -34.69 16.86
N VAL A 312 34.49 -34.68 18.14
CA VAL A 312 35.09 -35.85 18.81
C VAL A 312 34.07 -36.97 19.05
N HIS A 313 32.81 -36.63 19.33
CA HIS A 313 31.76 -37.60 19.68
C HIS A 313 30.58 -37.59 18.72
N ASN A 314 30.67 -36.79 17.64
CA ASN A 314 29.67 -36.63 16.59
C ASN A 314 28.24 -36.42 17.12
N CYS A 315 28.07 -35.47 18.02
CA CYS A 315 26.77 -35.10 18.59
C CYS A 315 26.70 -33.61 18.96
N ALA A 316 25.48 -33.10 19.10
CA ALA A 316 25.23 -31.72 19.48
C ALA A 316 25.53 -31.47 20.96
N PHE A 317 26.17 -30.33 21.26
CA PHE A 317 26.29 -29.82 22.61
C PHE A 317 24.96 -29.21 23.08
N GLU A 318 24.61 -29.43 24.34
CA GLU A 318 23.51 -28.78 25.02
C GLU A 318 24.00 -27.53 25.75
N LEU A 319 23.25 -26.43 25.66
CA LEU A 319 23.53 -25.22 26.45
C LEU A 319 23.14 -25.44 27.91
N LYS A 320 24.09 -25.23 28.82
CA LYS A 320 23.86 -25.22 30.27
C LYS A 320 24.29 -23.89 30.88
N THR A 321 23.51 -23.40 31.84
CA THR A 321 23.81 -22.18 32.58
C THR A 321 24.25 -22.54 34.00
N GLY A 322 25.49 -22.18 34.37
CA GLY A 322 26.02 -22.37 35.71
C GLY A 322 26.39 -21.05 36.38
N LYS A 323 26.95 -21.13 37.60
CA LYS A 323 27.38 -19.97 38.39
C LYS A 323 28.39 -19.05 37.67
N PHE A 324 29.09 -19.57 36.67
CA PHE A 324 30.14 -18.86 35.91
C PHE A 324 29.71 -18.49 34.47
N GLY A 325 28.41 -18.52 34.18
CA GLY A 325 27.84 -18.22 32.87
C GLY A 325 27.37 -19.44 32.10
N ALA A 326 27.01 -19.23 30.83
CA ALA A 326 26.55 -20.28 29.93
C ALA A 326 27.73 -21.04 29.30
N PHE A 327 27.59 -22.36 29.17
CA PHE A 327 28.58 -23.25 28.56
C PHE A 327 27.88 -24.39 27.81
N TYR A 328 28.52 -24.88 26.75
CA TYR A 328 28.01 -25.97 25.91
C TYR A 328 28.64 -27.31 26.33
N THR A 329 27.81 -28.32 26.59
CA THR A 329 28.25 -29.64 27.07
C THR A 329 27.37 -30.80 26.59
N HIS A 330 27.93 -32.00 26.44
CA HIS A 330 27.16 -33.22 26.19
C HIS A 330 27.73 -34.40 26.99
N LYS A 331 26.92 -35.43 27.22
CA LYS A 331 27.35 -36.66 27.89
C LYS A 331 28.04 -37.60 26.90
N LYS A 332 29.16 -38.20 27.30
CA LYS A 332 29.89 -39.17 26.47
C LYS A 332 29.26 -40.57 26.57
N PRO A 333 29.40 -41.45 25.54
CA PRO A 333 28.92 -42.82 25.59
C PRO A 333 29.50 -43.65 26.74
N GLU A 334 30.77 -43.42 27.09
CA GLU A 334 31.50 -44.14 28.15
C GLU A 334 31.21 -43.63 29.57
N GLY A 335 30.34 -42.62 29.72
CA GLY A 335 30.16 -41.87 30.96
C GLY A 335 31.15 -40.72 31.10
N GLY A 336 30.67 -39.58 31.62
CA GLY A 336 31.42 -38.32 31.69
C GLY A 336 30.85 -37.23 30.77
N TRP A 337 31.39 -36.01 30.87
CA TRP A 337 30.94 -34.84 30.11
C TRP A 337 32.05 -34.31 29.20
N CYS A 338 31.68 -33.88 28.00
CA CYS A 338 32.55 -33.14 27.09
C CYS A 338 32.07 -31.70 27.04
N ASN A 339 32.96 -30.73 27.23
CA ASN A 339 32.64 -29.31 27.16
C ASN A 339 33.29 -28.70 25.92
N GLU A 340 32.61 -27.75 25.30
CA GLU A 340 33.19 -27.00 24.19
C GLU A 340 34.39 -26.17 24.66
N LYS A 341 35.54 -26.36 24.00
CA LYS A 341 36.73 -25.54 24.26
C LYS A 341 36.49 -24.17 23.64
N LYS A 342 36.46 -23.11 24.46
CA LYS A 342 36.50 -21.73 23.96
C LYS A 342 37.72 -21.59 23.06
N LYS A 343 37.53 -21.33 21.75
CA LYS A 343 38.63 -20.97 20.86
C LYS A 343 39.30 -19.74 21.46
N LYS A 344 40.57 -19.90 21.84
CA LYS A 344 41.41 -18.78 22.23
C LYS A 344 41.65 -18.01 20.94
N GLU A 345 41.05 -16.83 20.80
CA GLU A 345 41.27 -15.97 19.63
C GLU A 345 42.77 -15.72 19.51
N GLU A 346 43.38 -16.19 18.41
CA GLU A 346 44.76 -15.85 18.10
C GLU A 346 44.80 -14.36 17.70
N PRO A 347 45.75 -13.59 18.23
CA PRO A 347 45.86 -12.18 17.88
C PRO A 347 46.12 -12.05 16.36
N PRO A 348 45.55 -11.02 15.71
CA PRO A 348 45.69 -10.84 14.28
C PRO A 348 47.16 -10.74 13.89
N MET A 349 47.58 -11.54 12.91
CA MET A 349 48.91 -11.44 12.32
C MET A 349 49.07 -10.06 11.68
N ALA A 350 50.11 -9.33 12.10
CA ALA A 350 50.48 -8.06 11.50
C ALA A 350 50.88 -8.28 10.03
N GLU A 351 50.35 -7.45 9.14
CA GLU A 351 50.70 -7.44 7.73
C GLU A 351 52.18 -7.02 7.55
N PRO A 352 52.94 -7.68 6.65
CA PRO A 352 54.31 -7.27 6.34
C PRO A 352 54.33 -5.98 5.50
N GLU A 353 55.24 -5.06 5.87
CA GLU A 353 55.49 -3.75 5.24
C GLU A 353 55.98 -3.82 3.78
#